data_AF-A0A521HPJ0-F1
#
_entry.id   AF-A0A521HPJ0-F1
#
_cell.length_a   1.000
_cell.length_b   1.000
_cell.length_c   1.000
_cell.angle_alpha   90.00
_cell.angle_beta   90.00
_cell.angle_gamma   90.00
#
_symmetry.space_group_name_H-M   'P 1'
#
loop_
_entity.id
_entity.type
_entity.pdbx_description
1 polymer ?
#
loop_
_entity_poly.entity_id
_entity_poly.type
_entity_poly.pdbx_seq_one_letter_code
_entity_poly.pdbx_strand_id
1 'polypeptide(L)'
;EIGDRPLAMQTRLLRVLQERCVTPIGSTKSIPVDISLVCATHRALREAVAASEFREDLYYRINGLTVTLPPLRERSDIRALVQAIFESELDEVRRTGVSISEEVMGFFARYAWPGNIRQLHNVLRLAVALMDDDEDELRAVHLPEDLFGSESFDHVPLRPRAAASEAPPAMAPLPEADGGRLKAEPRSLDEIKLEAITSVMREVGGNISAAARRLGVSRNTLYRKLGRMH
;
A
#
# COMPACT_ATOMS: atom_id res chain seq x y z
N GLU A 1 -16.98 -5.49 -4.30
CA GLU A 1 -17.56 -4.27 -4.92
C GLU A 1 -18.67 -4.68 -5.89
N ILE A 2 -19.27 -3.79 -6.71
CA ILE A 2 -20.37 -4.22 -7.62
C ILE A 2 -19.88 -5.23 -8.68
N GLY A 3 -18.67 -5.03 -9.22
CA GLY A 3 -18.07 -5.89 -10.24
C GLY A 3 -17.58 -7.26 -9.77
N ASP A 4 -17.52 -7.51 -8.45
CA ASP A 4 -17.11 -8.81 -7.88
C ASP A 4 -18.31 -9.63 -7.41
N ARG A 5 -19.54 -9.12 -7.56
CA ARG A 5 -20.73 -9.81 -7.06
C ARG A 5 -20.99 -11.07 -7.88
N PRO A 6 -21.26 -12.22 -7.25
CA PRO A 6 -21.69 -13.43 -7.97
C PRO A 6 -22.95 -13.17 -8.82
N LEU A 7 -23.07 -13.85 -9.96
CA LEU A 7 -24.20 -13.68 -10.90
C LEU A 7 -25.57 -13.81 -10.23
N ALA A 8 -25.73 -14.74 -9.27
CA ALA A 8 -26.98 -14.91 -8.52
C ALA A 8 -27.35 -13.66 -7.69
N MET A 9 -26.36 -12.93 -7.16
CA MET A 9 -26.60 -11.64 -6.48
C MET A 9 -26.90 -10.52 -7.47
N GLN A 10 -26.31 -10.55 -8.66
CA GLN A 10 -26.61 -9.59 -9.73
C GLN A 10 -28.08 -9.68 -10.15
N THR A 11 -28.62 -10.89 -10.32
CA THR A 11 -30.05 -11.11 -10.63
C THR A 11 -30.97 -10.56 -9.53
N ARG A 12 -30.63 -10.80 -8.26
CA ARG A 12 -31.39 -10.26 -7.13
C ARG A 12 -31.38 -8.74 -7.12
N LEU A 13 -30.22 -8.11 -7.32
CA LEU A 13 -30.12 -6.65 -7.37
C LEU A 13 -30.92 -6.08 -8.55
N LEU A 14 -30.81 -6.68 -9.73
CA LEU A 14 -31.59 -6.28 -10.91
C LEU A 14 -33.09 -6.28 -10.61
N ARG A 15 -33.58 -7.33 -9.95
CA ARG A 15 -34.99 -7.43 -9.55
C ARG A 15 -35.41 -6.31 -8.61
N VAL A 16 -34.59 -6.00 -7.60
CA VAL A 16 -34.86 -4.88 -6.67
C VAL A 16 -34.91 -3.55 -7.42
N LEU A 17 -33.98 -3.33 -8.34
CA LEU A 17 -33.95 -2.09 -9.13
C LEU A 17 -35.16 -1.97 -10.06
N GLN A 18 -35.62 -3.07 -10.64
CA GLN A 18 -36.77 -3.13 -11.55
C GLN A 18 -38.11 -3.00 -10.82
N GLU A 19 -38.34 -3.85 -9.81
CA GLU A 19 -39.62 -3.97 -9.09
C GLU A 19 -39.75 -2.93 -7.97
N ARG A 20 -38.67 -2.23 -7.60
CA ARG A 20 -38.62 -1.31 -6.45
C ARG A 20 -39.17 -1.95 -5.16
N CYS A 21 -38.87 -3.22 -4.96
CA CYS A 21 -39.23 -3.92 -3.74
C CYS A 21 -38.17 -4.94 -3.34
N VAL A 22 -38.13 -5.27 -2.05
CA VAL A 22 -37.22 -6.24 -1.47
C VAL A 22 -38.01 -7.27 -0.67
N THR A 23 -37.58 -8.52 -0.73
CA THR A 23 -38.11 -9.61 0.12
C THR A 23 -37.05 -10.01 1.12
N PRO A 24 -37.23 -9.76 2.43
CA PRO A 24 -36.29 -10.20 3.46
C PRO A 24 -36.14 -11.72 3.48
N ILE A 25 -34.95 -12.19 3.87
CA ILE A 25 -34.70 -13.63 4.02
C ILE A 25 -35.66 -14.19 5.08
N GLY A 26 -36.34 -15.29 4.76
CA GLY A 26 -37.32 -15.93 5.65
C GLY A 26 -38.71 -15.28 5.63
N SER A 27 -38.93 -14.23 4.86
CA SER A 27 -40.24 -13.62 4.63
C SER A 27 -40.75 -13.92 3.23
N THR A 28 -42.06 -14.03 3.06
CA THR A 28 -42.74 -14.05 1.76
C THR A 28 -43.29 -12.68 1.37
N LYS A 29 -43.27 -11.71 2.31
CA LYS A 29 -43.81 -10.38 2.10
C LYS A 29 -42.77 -9.50 1.42
N SER A 30 -43.13 -8.98 0.24
CA SER A 30 -42.34 -7.96 -0.45
C SER A 30 -42.61 -6.57 0.15
N ILE A 31 -41.57 -5.77 0.28
CA ILE A 31 -41.59 -4.43 0.88
C ILE A 31 -41.14 -3.43 -0.18
N PRO A 32 -41.96 -2.40 -0.51
CA PRO A 32 -41.55 -1.40 -1.49
C PRO A 32 -40.39 -0.56 -0.96
N VAL A 33 -39.49 -0.16 -1.85
CA VAL A 33 -38.32 0.68 -1.54
C VAL A 33 -38.19 1.80 -2.56
N ASP A 34 -37.86 2.99 -2.07
CA ASP A 34 -37.44 4.10 -2.91
C ASP A 34 -35.98 4.42 -2.58
N ILE A 35 -35.10 4.22 -3.57
CA ILE A 35 -33.66 4.29 -3.38
C ILE A 35 -32.97 4.99 -4.54
N SER A 36 -31.89 5.69 -4.22
CA SER A 36 -30.87 6.11 -5.19
C SER A 36 -29.68 5.16 -5.07
N LEU A 37 -29.24 4.58 -6.19
CA LEU A 37 -28.13 3.65 -6.20
C LEU A 37 -26.82 4.38 -6.54
N VAL A 38 -25.89 4.37 -5.59
CA VAL A 38 -24.49 4.73 -5.83
C VAL A 38 -23.65 3.47 -5.71
N CYS A 39 -22.85 3.16 -6.72
CA CYS A 39 -21.98 1.99 -6.72
C CYS A 39 -20.59 2.35 -7.25
N ALA A 40 -19.60 1.56 -6.85
CA ALA A 40 -18.21 1.70 -7.27
C ALA A 40 -17.61 0.33 -7.55
N THR A 41 -16.61 0.30 -8.43
CA THR A 41 -15.84 -0.90 -8.74
C THR A 41 -14.45 -0.52 -9.27
N HIS A 42 -13.47 -1.36 -8.96
CA HIS A 42 -12.14 -1.33 -9.57
C HIS A 42 -12.05 -2.07 -10.93
N ARG A 43 -13.12 -2.74 -11.36
CA ARG A 43 -13.14 -3.56 -12.58
C ARG A 43 -13.74 -2.79 -13.76
N ALA A 44 -13.21 -3.04 -14.96
CA ALA A 44 -13.83 -2.57 -16.20
C ALA A 44 -15.10 -3.40 -16.47
N LEU A 45 -16.27 -2.89 -16.06
CA LEU A 45 -17.54 -3.63 -16.18
C LEU A 45 -17.87 -4.03 -17.63
N ARG A 46 -17.49 -3.22 -18.61
CA ARG A 46 -17.69 -3.53 -20.03
C ARG A 46 -16.93 -4.79 -20.46
N GLU A 47 -15.71 -4.97 -19.97
CA GLU A 47 -14.92 -6.18 -20.22
C GLU A 47 -15.48 -7.37 -19.45
N ALA A 48 -15.93 -7.16 -18.21
CA ALA A 48 -16.58 -8.20 -17.42
C ALA A 48 -17.91 -8.70 -18.05
N VAL A 49 -18.64 -7.81 -18.74
CA VAL A 49 -19.81 -8.19 -19.55
C VAL A 49 -19.38 -9.05 -20.74
N ALA A 50 -18.35 -8.65 -21.48
CA ALA A 50 -17.82 -9.44 -22.60
C ALA A 50 -17.32 -10.83 -22.14
N ALA A 51 -16.77 -10.93 -20.92
CA ALA A 51 -16.34 -12.18 -20.30
C ALA A 51 -17.48 -13.00 -19.66
N SER A 52 -18.73 -12.54 -19.74
CA SER A 52 -19.90 -13.18 -19.08
C SER A 52 -19.79 -13.29 -17.54
N GLU A 53 -18.91 -12.51 -16.92
CA GLU A 53 -18.77 -12.43 -15.46
C GLU A 53 -19.70 -11.37 -14.85
N PHE A 54 -20.19 -10.46 -15.68
CA PHE A 54 -21.16 -9.43 -15.31
C PHE A 54 -22.33 -9.43 -16.27
N ARG A 55 -23.55 -9.30 -15.75
CA ARG A 55 -24.74 -9.29 -16.61
C ARG A 55 -24.90 -7.95 -17.32
N GLU A 56 -25.15 -8.03 -18.61
CA GLU A 56 -25.37 -6.87 -19.48
C GLU A 56 -26.60 -6.05 -19.05
N ASP A 57 -27.69 -6.71 -18.66
CA ASP A 57 -28.93 -6.06 -18.19
C ASP A 57 -28.71 -5.19 -16.94
N LEU A 58 -27.93 -5.69 -15.98
CA LEU A 58 -27.55 -4.93 -14.79
C LEU A 58 -26.60 -3.78 -15.16
N TYR A 59 -25.66 -4.00 -16.08
CA TYR A 59 -24.73 -2.96 -16.52
C TYR A 59 -25.48 -1.74 -17.05
N TYR A 60 -26.43 -1.91 -17.98
CA TYR A 60 -27.20 -0.79 -18.51
C TYR A 60 -28.13 -0.15 -17.48
N ARG A 61 -28.58 -0.89 -16.45
CA ARG A 61 -29.41 -0.34 -15.38
C ARG A 61 -28.62 0.56 -14.43
N ILE A 62 -27.33 0.29 -14.20
CA ILE A 62 -26.48 1.05 -13.28
C ILE A 62 -25.59 2.09 -13.98
N ASN A 63 -25.28 1.90 -15.26
CA ASN A 63 -24.42 2.78 -16.05
C ASN A 63 -25.18 4.04 -16.53
N GLY A 64 -25.74 4.80 -15.59
CA GLY A 64 -26.37 6.10 -15.84
C GLY A 64 -25.33 7.22 -15.92
N LEU A 65 -24.72 7.56 -14.78
CA LEU A 65 -23.62 8.50 -14.69
C LEU A 65 -22.38 7.80 -14.12
N THR A 66 -21.32 7.73 -14.92
CA THR A 66 -20.06 7.08 -14.51
C THR A 66 -19.00 8.14 -14.29
N VAL A 67 -18.46 8.18 -13.07
CA VAL A 67 -17.33 9.02 -12.68
C VAL A 67 -16.11 8.13 -12.54
N THR A 68 -15.08 8.39 -13.34
CA THR A 68 -13.79 7.70 -13.22
C THR A 68 -12.93 8.47 -12.23
N LEU A 69 -12.55 7.81 -11.13
CA LEU A 69 -11.64 8.40 -10.16
C LEU A 69 -10.19 8.21 -10.65
N PRO A 70 -9.43 9.29 -10.87
CA PRO A 70 -8.04 9.16 -11.26
C PRO A 70 -7.22 8.57 -10.11
N PRO A 71 -6.17 7.80 -10.40
CA PRO A 71 -5.21 7.38 -9.40
C PRO A 71 -4.50 8.60 -8.80
N LEU A 72 -4.00 8.48 -7.56
CA LEU A 72 -3.40 9.59 -6.83
C LEU A 72 -2.29 10.32 -7.61
N ARG A 73 -1.46 9.59 -8.35
CA ARG A 73 -0.38 10.16 -9.20
C ARG A 73 -0.86 11.04 -10.37
N GLU A 74 -2.12 10.92 -10.78
CA GLU A 74 -2.72 11.69 -11.88
C GLU A 74 -3.54 12.89 -11.36
N ARG A 75 -3.60 13.07 -10.03
CA ARG A 75 -4.35 14.14 -9.39
C ARG A 75 -3.57 15.45 -9.36
N SER A 76 -4.16 16.53 -9.86
CA SER A 76 -3.60 17.88 -9.76
C SER A 76 -3.67 18.47 -8.34
N ASP A 77 -4.61 17.97 -7.52
CA ASP A 77 -4.88 18.44 -6.15
C ASP A 77 -4.11 17.64 -5.08
N ILE A 78 -3.09 16.86 -5.46
CA ILE A 78 -2.35 15.97 -4.54
C ILE A 78 -1.80 16.68 -3.31
N ARG A 79 -1.25 17.90 -3.44
CA ARG A 79 -0.73 18.67 -2.29
C ARG A 79 -1.82 19.01 -1.29
N ALA A 80 -2.98 19.46 -1.77
CA ALA A 80 -4.13 19.78 -0.93
C ALA A 80 -4.69 18.51 -0.25
N LEU A 81 -4.70 17.39 -0.96
CA LEU A 81 -5.13 16.10 -0.42
C LEU A 81 -4.18 15.59 0.67
N VAL A 82 -2.87 15.65 0.44
CA VAL A 82 -1.84 15.31 1.43
C VAL A 82 -2.03 16.15 2.69
N GLN A 83 -2.20 17.47 2.54
CA GLN A 83 -2.41 18.38 3.66
C GLN A 83 -3.68 18.01 4.45
N ALA A 84 -4.79 17.77 3.76
CA ALA A 84 -6.04 17.40 4.42
C ALA A 84 -5.95 16.07 5.17
N ILE A 85 -5.28 15.07 4.60
CA ILE A 85 -5.07 13.77 5.27
C ILE A 85 -4.14 13.96 6.48
N PHE A 86 -3.05 14.72 6.32
CA PHE A 86 -2.12 14.99 7.41
C PHE A 86 -2.79 15.69 8.59
N GLU A 87 -3.58 16.74 8.33
CA GLU A 87 -4.35 17.44 9.37
C GLU A 87 -5.37 16.52 10.07
N SER A 88 -5.94 15.55 9.35
CA SER A 88 -6.88 14.59 9.93
C SER A 88 -6.23 13.59 10.89
N GLU A 89 -4.92 13.36 10.76
CA GLU A 89 -4.15 12.49 11.65
C GLU A 89 -3.61 13.24 12.89
N LEU A 90 -3.70 14.58 12.92
CA LEU A 90 -3.26 15.40 14.03
C LEU A 90 -4.39 15.63 15.05
N ASP A 91 -4.04 15.54 16.33
CA ASP A 91 -4.89 16.01 17.44
C ASP A 91 -5.07 17.52 17.39
N GLU A 92 -6.15 18.03 18.00
CA GLU A 92 -6.53 19.46 17.95
C GLU A 92 -5.40 20.40 18.38
N VAL A 93 -4.57 19.99 19.35
CA VAL A 93 -3.43 20.77 19.84
C VAL A 93 -2.30 20.86 18.82
N ARG A 94 -2.10 19.82 17.99
CA ARG A 94 -1.02 19.77 16.98
C ARG A 94 -1.41 20.34 15.62
N ARG A 95 -2.71 20.40 15.30
CA ARG A 95 -3.20 20.87 13.98
C ARG A 95 -2.75 22.28 13.59
N THR A 96 -2.45 23.14 14.54
CA THR A 96 -2.01 24.53 14.27
C THR A 96 -0.50 24.72 14.37
N GLY A 97 0.24 23.71 14.86
CA GLY A 97 1.67 23.81 15.15
C GLY A 97 2.55 22.95 14.26
N VAL A 98 2.01 21.88 13.65
CA VAL A 98 2.80 20.93 12.87
C VAL A 98 2.58 21.13 11.37
N SER A 99 3.67 21.26 10.62
CA SER A 99 3.68 21.44 9.16
C SER A 99 4.39 20.29 8.44
N ILE A 100 4.24 20.20 7.12
CA ILE A 100 4.99 19.24 6.29
C ILE A 100 6.13 20.00 5.61
N SER A 101 7.36 19.50 5.72
CA SER A 101 8.51 20.09 5.01
C SER A 101 8.31 20.06 3.48
N GLU A 102 8.80 21.08 2.78
CA GLU A 102 8.62 21.16 1.32
C GLU A 102 9.32 20.01 0.58
N GLU A 103 10.41 19.47 1.13
CA GLU A 103 11.06 18.27 0.61
C GLU A 103 10.11 17.07 0.60
N VAL A 104 9.44 16.80 1.72
CA VAL A 104 8.48 15.70 1.87
C VAL A 104 7.25 15.94 1.00
N MET A 105 6.73 17.17 0.95
CA MET A 105 5.61 17.52 0.08
C MET A 105 5.97 17.31 -1.40
N GLY A 106 7.17 17.71 -1.81
CA GLY A 106 7.71 17.47 -3.15
C GLY A 106 7.87 15.99 -3.46
N PHE A 107 8.30 15.18 -2.49
CA PHE A 107 8.37 13.72 -2.63
C PHE A 107 6.96 13.12 -2.81
N PHE A 108 6.01 13.46 -1.94
CA PHE A 108 4.64 12.96 -2.03
C PHE A 108 3.95 13.35 -3.33
N ALA A 109 4.23 14.54 -3.88
CA ALA A 109 3.70 14.98 -5.17
C ALA A 109 4.27 14.19 -6.37
N ARG A 110 5.46 13.59 -6.25
CA ARG A 110 6.14 12.87 -7.34
C ARG A 110 6.06 11.35 -7.22
N TYR A 111 5.84 10.83 -6.03
CA TYR A 111 5.82 9.39 -5.80
C TYR A 111 4.66 8.71 -6.53
N ALA A 112 4.87 7.48 -7.03
CA ALA A 112 3.89 6.80 -7.90
C ALA A 112 2.63 6.31 -7.16
N TRP A 113 2.73 6.12 -5.85
CA TRP A 113 1.66 5.63 -4.98
C TRP A 113 0.94 4.39 -5.53
N PRO A 114 1.61 3.23 -5.65
CA PRO A 114 0.97 1.99 -6.12
C PRO A 114 -0.25 1.59 -5.27
N GLY A 115 -0.24 1.87 -3.96
CA GLY A 115 -1.39 1.68 -3.08
C GLY A 115 -2.34 2.88 -2.97
N ASN A 116 -2.15 3.89 -3.84
CA ASN A 116 -3.00 5.07 -3.97
C ASN A 116 -3.19 5.81 -2.62
N ILE A 117 -4.35 6.45 -2.41
CA ILE A 117 -4.68 7.18 -1.17
C ILE A 117 -4.51 6.32 0.09
N ARG A 118 -4.77 5.01 0.02
CA ARG A 118 -4.61 4.12 1.20
C ARG A 118 -3.15 4.05 1.66
N GLN A 119 -2.22 3.95 0.71
CA GLN A 119 -0.79 3.96 1.02
C GLN A 119 -0.37 5.32 1.59
N LEU A 120 -0.78 6.42 0.96
CA LEU A 120 -0.49 7.77 1.45
C LEU A 120 -0.97 7.96 2.89
N HIS A 121 -2.22 7.58 3.17
CA HIS A 121 -2.80 7.68 4.51
C HIS A 121 -2.04 6.86 5.54
N ASN A 122 -1.66 5.61 5.22
CA ASN A 122 -0.89 4.78 6.13
C ASN A 122 0.50 5.37 6.42
N VAL A 123 1.14 5.93 5.38
CA VAL A 123 2.43 6.60 5.50
C VAL A 123 2.33 7.82 6.41
N LEU A 124 1.35 8.71 6.17
CA LEU A 124 1.15 9.91 6.97
C LEU A 124 0.84 9.57 8.43
N ARG A 125 -0.07 8.62 8.66
CA ARG A 125 -0.40 8.12 10.01
C ARG A 125 0.82 7.62 10.77
N LEU A 126 1.63 6.78 10.12
CA LEU A 126 2.86 6.26 10.72
C LEU A 126 3.85 7.41 10.98
N ALA A 127 4.00 8.32 10.04
CA ALA A 127 4.96 9.40 10.15
C ALA A 127 4.60 10.37 11.29
N VAL A 128 3.31 10.71 11.45
CA VAL A 128 2.78 11.51 12.58
C VAL A 128 3.01 10.80 13.92
N ALA A 129 2.77 9.49 13.99
CA ALA A 129 3.02 8.70 15.20
C ALA A 129 4.51 8.59 15.56
N LEU A 130 5.39 8.80 14.57
CA LEU A 130 6.84 8.82 14.72
C LEU A 130 7.39 10.24 14.91
N MET A 131 6.56 11.27 15.05
CA MET A 131 7.03 12.60 15.44
C MET A 131 7.13 12.70 16.96
N ASP A 132 8.20 13.34 17.46
CA ASP A 132 8.31 13.68 18.87
C ASP A 132 7.37 14.84 19.22
N ASP A 133 7.00 14.98 20.50
CA ASP A 133 6.04 15.99 20.95
C ASP A 133 6.52 17.44 20.75
N ASP A 134 7.84 17.63 20.65
CA ASP A 134 8.50 18.92 20.41
C ASP A 134 8.78 19.21 18.92
N GLU A 135 8.42 18.31 18.01
CA GLU A 135 8.59 18.51 16.57
C GLU A 135 7.39 19.22 15.94
N ASP A 136 7.67 20.32 15.24
CA ASP A 136 6.71 21.16 14.51
C ASP A 136 6.74 20.94 12.99
N GLU A 137 7.56 20.00 12.51
CA GLU A 137 7.76 19.77 11.08
C GLU A 137 7.96 18.29 10.73
N LEU A 138 7.14 17.78 9.82
CA LEU A 138 7.28 16.44 9.25
C LEU A 138 8.42 16.41 8.21
N ARG A 139 9.47 15.66 8.52
CA ARG A 139 10.69 15.52 7.70
C ARG A 139 10.88 14.09 7.19
N ALA A 140 11.81 13.90 6.25
CA ALA A 140 12.10 12.61 5.63
C ALA A 140 12.45 11.50 6.65
N VAL A 141 13.03 11.86 7.79
CA VAL A 141 13.38 10.92 8.88
C VAL A 141 12.17 10.27 9.56
N HIS A 142 10.97 10.84 9.41
CA HIS A 142 9.71 10.30 9.93
C HIS A 142 9.04 9.33 8.94
N LEU A 143 9.46 9.36 7.68
CA LEU A 143 8.86 8.55 6.64
C LEU A 143 9.36 7.10 6.69
N PRO A 144 8.51 6.10 6.39
CA PRO A 144 8.94 4.71 6.30
C PRO A 144 10.01 4.45 5.24
N GLU A 145 11.04 3.69 5.61
CA GLU A 145 12.17 3.33 4.74
C GLU A 145 11.74 2.61 3.47
N ASP A 146 10.63 1.88 3.48
CA ASP A 146 10.09 1.18 2.30
C ASP A 146 9.66 2.14 1.18
N LEU A 147 9.60 3.45 1.46
CA LEU A 147 9.44 4.50 0.44
C LEU A 147 10.76 4.89 -0.23
N PHE A 148 11.90 4.61 0.40
CA PHE A 148 13.25 4.99 -0.02
C PHE A 148 14.13 3.79 -0.43
N GLY A 149 13.76 2.58 -0.02
CA GLY A 149 14.46 1.33 -0.31
C GLY A 149 13.88 0.63 -1.53
N SER A 150 14.73 0.39 -2.52
CA SER A 150 14.51 -0.45 -3.69
C SER A 150 13.87 -1.81 -3.35
N GLU A 151 12.70 -2.12 -3.92
CA GLU A 151 12.38 -3.32 -4.73
C GLU A 151 10.94 -3.21 -5.29
N SER A 152 10.85 -3.01 -6.61
CA SER A 152 9.90 -3.66 -7.54
C SER A 152 8.52 -4.09 -7.02
N PHE A 153 7.52 -3.23 -7.22
CA PHE A 153 6.26 -3.74 -7.78
C PHE A 153 6.41 -3.65 -9.29
N ASP A 154 6.78 -4.78 -9.91
CA ASP A 154 6.99 -4.87 -11.34
C ASP A 154 5.88 -4.15 -12.13
N HIS A 155 6.25 -3.06 -12.78
CA HIS A 155 5.94 -2.97 -14.19
C HIS A 155 6.53 -4.24 -14.83
N VAL A 156 5.70 -5.25 -15.05
CA VAL A 156 5.92 -6.19 -16.14
C VAL A 156 5.44 -5.47 -17.39
N PRO A 157 6.30 -4.86 -18.23
CA PRO A 157 5.91 -4.71 -19.61
C PRO A 157 5.86 -6.13 -20.17
N LEU A 158 4.64 -6.64 -20.41
CA LEU A 158 4.41 -7.81 -21.24
C LEU A 158 5.00 -7.53 -22.62
N ARG A 159 6.29 -7.83 -22.81
CA ARG A 159 6.88 -7.93 -24.14
C ARG A 159 6.41 -9.26 -24.75
N PRO A 160 5.89 -9.26 -25.99
CA PRO A 160 5.49 -10.49 -26.65
C PRO A 160 6.70 -11.40 -26.80
N ARG A 161 6.58 -12.63 -26.32
CA ARG A 161 7.58 -13.68 -26.51
C ARG A 161 7.59 -14.09 -27.99
N ALA A 162 8.47 -13.47 -28.78
CA ALA A 162 8.86 -13.99 -30.08
C ALA A 162 9.92 -15.09 -29.89
N ALA A 163 9.72 -16.19 -30.61
CA ALA A 163 10.47 -17.43 -30.53
C ALA A 163 11.87 -17.37 -31.16
N ALA A 164 12.82 -18.05 -30.53
CA ALA A 164 14.01 -18.74 -31.09
C ALA A 164 14.76 -19.34 -29.87
N SER A 165 14.68 -20.64 -29.57
CA SER A 165 15.43 -21.76 -30.18
C SER A 165 16.89 -21.43 -30.48
N GLU A 166 17.81 -21.88 -29.62
CA GLU A 166 18.80 -22.93 -29.93
C GLU A 166 19.72 -23.23 -28.72
N ALA A 167 20.26 -24.44 -28.73
CA ALA A 167 20.89 -25.18 -27.64
C ALA A 167 22.44 -24.98 -27.58
N PRO A 168 23.17 -25.61 -26.62
CA PRO A 168 24.49 -25.17 -26.12
C PRO A 168 25.69 -25.84 -26.81
N PRO A 169 26.93 -25.48 -26.42
CA PRO A 169 27.83 -26.56 -25.97
C PRO A 169 28.70 -26.25 -24.74
N ALA A 170 29.15 -27.36 -24.15
CA ALA A 170 29.97 -27.52 -22.96
C ALA A 170 31.47 -27.29 -23.18
N MET A 171 32.22 -27.02 -22.11
CA MET A 171 33.57 -27.56 -21.89
C MET A 171 33.95 -27.60 -20.40
N ALA A 172 34.74 -28.61 -20.07
CA ALA A 172 34.95 -29.30 -18.79
C ALA A 172 36.12 -28.71 -17.93
N PRO A 173 36.39 -29.26 -16.71
CA PRO A 173 36.96 -28.56 -15.54
C PRO A 173 38.43 -28.94 -15.17
N LEU A 174 38.94 -28.37 -14.05
CA LEU A 174 39.88 -28.90 -13.01
C LEU A 174 40.91 -27.84 -12.53
N PRO A 175 41.61 -27.98 -11.36
CA PRO A 175 41.36 -28.82 -10.18
C PRO A 175 41.37 -28.05 -8.83
N GLU A 176 40.95 -28.76 -7.79
CA GLU A 176 41.01 -28.39 -6.37
C GLU A 176 42.45 -28.33 -5.83
N ALA A 177 42.71 -27.38 -4.94
CA ALA A 177 43.86 -27.40 -4.04
C ALA A 177 43.36 -27.21 -2.60
N ASP A 178 43.50 -28.28 -1.83
CA ASP A 178 43.31 -28.36 -0.39
C ASP A 178 44.34 -27.47 0.34
N GLY A 179 43.88 -26.80 1.40
CA GLY A 179 44.68 -25.79 2.09
C GLY A 179 43.88 -25.10 3.17
N GLY A 180 43.72 -25.78 4.30
CA GLY A 180 42.98 -25.32 5.47
C GLY A 180 43.35 -23.90 5.91
N ARG A 181 42.33 -23.04 5.98
CA ARG A 181 42.35 -21.79 6.74
C ARG A 181 40.94 -21.52 7.27
N LEU A 182 40.84 -21.58 8.59
CA LEU A 182 39.78 -21.06 9.47
C LEU A 182 38.59 -20.42 8.74
N LYS A 183 37.48 -21.17 8.62
CA LYS A 183 36.16 -20.61 8.30
C LYS A 183 35.71 -19.71 9.45
N ALA A 184 36.12 -18.45 9.43
CA ALA A 184 35.30 -17.39 9.99
C ALA A 184 34.27 -17.08 8.90
N GLU A 185 33.06 -17.63 9.04
CA GLU A 185 31.93 -17.19 8.23
C GLU A 185 31.85 -15.65 8.36
N PRO A 186 31.76 -14.90 7.25
CA PRO A 186 31.59 -13.46 7.34
C PRO A 186 30.24 -13.23 8.03
N ARG A 187 30.28 -12.82 9.29
CA ARG A 187 29.09 -12.39 10.04
C ARG A 187 28.29 -11.49 9.12
N SER A 188 27.04 -11.87 8.88
CA SER A 188 26.17 -11.11 8.00
C SER A 188 26.14 -9.67 8.50
N LEU A 189 26.20 -8.69 7.59
CA LEU A 189 26.04 -7.28 7.96
C LEU A 189 24.75 -7.04 8.76
N ASP A 190 23.75 -7.92 8.60
CA ASP A 190 22.51 -7.89 9.36
C ASP A 190 22.66 -8.39 10.80
N GLU A 191 23.53 -9.37 11.07
CA GLU A 191 23.83 -9.85 12.43
C GLU A 191 24.58 -8.78 13.24
N ILE A 192 25.57 -8.13 12.62
CA ILE A 192 26.33 -7.04 13.25
C ILE A 192 25.41 -5.85 13.58
N LYS A 193 24.51 -5.50 12.66
CA LYS A 193 23.50 -4.46 12.89
C LYS A 193 22.52 -4.85 14.00
N LEU A 194 22.12 -6.11 14.07
CA LEU A 194 21.19 -6.61 15.08
C LEU A 194 21.82 -6.59 16.47
N GLU A 195 23.06 -7.07 16.61
CA GLU A 195 23.82 -7.00 17.87
C GLU A 195 23.97 -5.56 18.37
N ALA A 196 24.30 -4.62 17.47
CA ALA A 196 24.39 -3.20 17.81
C ALA A 196 23.05 -2.64 18.32
N ILE A 197 21.94 -3.00 17.66
CA ILE A 197 20.60 -2.56 18.07
C ILE A 197 20.22 -3.15 19.44
N THR A 198 20.42 -4.45 19.65
CA THR A 198 20.10 -5.10 20.93
C THR A 198 20.96 -4.56 22.08
N SER A 199 22.24 -4.27 21.84
CA SER A 199 23.12 -3.66 22.84
C SER A 199 22.62 -2.29 23.25
N VAL A 200 22.32 -1.41 22.29
CA VAL A 200 21.83 -0.07 22.59
C VAL A 200 20.47 -0.12 23.28
N MET A 201 19.53 -0.95 22.80
CA MET A 201 18.20 -1.09 23.42
C MET A 201 18.26 -1.50 24.90
N ARG A 202 19.22 -2.37 25.27
CA ARG A 202 19.44 -2.78 26.66
C ARG A 202 19.98 -1.64 27.52
N GLU A 203 20.85 -0.80 26.97
CA GLU A 203 21.45 0.35 27.67
C GLU A 203 20.45 1.49 27.91
N VAL A 204 19.53 1.75 26.97
CA VAL A 204 18.48 2.79 27.11
C VAL A 204 17.17 2.25 27.71
N GLY A 205 17.17 1.04 28.26
CA GLY A 205 16.04 0.49 29.02
C GLY A 205 14.75 0.33 28.19
N GLY A 206 14.87 0.08 26.88
CA GLY A 206 13.72 -0.07 25.99
C GLY A 206 13.14 1.23 25.42
N ASN A 207 13.75 2.39 25.69
CA ASN A 207 13.32 3.65 25.06
C ASN A 207 13.76 3.71 23.59
N ILE A 208 12.80 3.47 22.69
CA ILE A 208 13.02 3.40 21.23
C ILE A 208 13.53 4.73 20.65
N SER A 209 12.99 5.87 21.11
CA SER A 209 13.45 7.20 20.67
C SER A 209 14.88 7.51 21.10
N ALA A 210 15.28 7.07 22.29
CA ALA A 210 16.65 7.21 22.76
C ALA A 210 17.63 6.26 22.03
N ALA A 211 17.19 5.04 21.73
CA ALA A 211 17.96 4.09 20.92
C ALA A 211 18.18 4.57 19.48
N ALA A 212 17.14 5.15 18.86
CA ALA A 212 17.19 5.71 17.50
C ALA A 212 18.23 6.82 17.38
N ARG A 213 18.18 7.80 18.31
CA ARG A 213 19.16 8.90 18.37
C ARG A 213 20.60 8.41 18.57
N ARG A 214 20.80 7.39 19.41
CA ARG A 214 22.13 6.87 19.72
C ARG A 214 22.72 6.00 18.60
N LEU A 215 21.87 5.32 17.84
CA LEU A 215 22.26 4.50 16.68
C LEU A 215 22.36 5.30 15.38
N GLY A 216 21.90 6.55 15.36
CA GLY A 216 21.86 7.37 14.14
C GLY A 216 20.90 6.84 13.08
N VAL A 217 19.88 6.08 13.49
CA VAL A 217 18.86 5.50 12.60
C VAL A 217 17.46 5.99 12.98
N SER A 218 16.52 5.96 12.04
CA SER A 218 15.15 6.39 12.34
C SER A 218 14.48 5.46 13.37
N ARG A 219 13.52 5.98 14.13
CA ARG A 219 12.67 5.18 15.02
C ARG A 219 11.95 4.06 14.27
N ASN A 220 11.58 4.31 13.02
CA ASN A 220 10.93 3.34 12.14
C ASN A 220 11.84 2.14 11.83
N THR A 221 13.12 2.40 11.55
CA THR A 221 14.15 1.37 11.34
C THR A 221 14.23 0.42 12.53
N LEU A 222 14.13 0.97 13.75
CA LEU A 222 14.11 0.21 15.00
C LEU A 222 12.80 -0.56 15.19
N TYR A 223 11.64 0.06 15.00
CA TYR A 223 10.34 -0.61 15.10
C TYR A 223 10.24 -1.84 14.18
N ARG A 224 10.68 -1.73 12.92
CA ARG A 224 10.65 -2.86 11.98
C ARG A 224 11.63 -3.97 12.35
N LYS A 225 12.85 -3.62 12.77
CA LYS A 225 13.85 -4.62 13.17
C LYS A 225 13.45 -5.36 14.46
N LEU A 226 12.80 -4.67 15.39
CA LEU A 226 12.22 -5.27 16.60
C LEU A 226 10.96 -6.07 16.30
N GLY A 227 10.11 -5.62 15.37
CA GLY A 227 8.90 -6.34 14.93
C GLY A 227 9.18 -7.65 14.18
N ARG A 228 10.37 -7.80 13.59
CA ARG A 228 10.86 -9.08 13.02
C ARG A 228 11.44 -10.05 14.07
N MET A 229 11.51 -9.66 15.36
CA MET A 229 12.02 -10.49 16.45
C MET A 229 10.94 -11.30 17.18
N HIS A 230 9.66 -11.14 16.80
CA HIS A 230 8.52 -11.92 17.26
C HIS A 230 7.93 -12.74 16.11
#